data_AF-A0A4Y8YRA8-F1
#
_entry.id   AF-A0A4Y8YRA8-F1
#
_cell.length_a   1.000
_cell.length_b   1.000
_cell.length_c   1.000
_cell.angle_alpha   90.00
_cell.angle_beta   90.00
_cell.angle_gamma   90.00
#
_symmetry.space_group_name_H-M   'P 1'
#
loop_
_entity.id
_entity.type
_entity.pdbx_description
1 polymer ?
#
loop_
_entity_poly.entity_id
_entity_poly.type
_entity_poly.pdbx_seq_one_letter_code
_entity_poly.pdbx_strand_id
1 'polypeptide(L)'
;MAFPIIVAKAVSTVVTGAVGVAAYNGAKKLYEKAPVRKAAVSATEIGLRAARKAEIHAESARLAVSDVVAEARDRLGEEVPPPSATEVGPGHSH
;
A
#
# COMPACT_ATOMS: atom_id res chain seq x y z
N MET A 1 -41.89 8.24 36.59
CA MET A 1 -40.77 8.98 35.98
C MET A 1 -39.92 8.17 34.98
N ALA A 2 -39.90 6.82 34.98
CA ALA A 2 -39.00 6.03 34.12
C ALA A 2 -39.46 5.82 32.66
N PHE A 3 -40.78 5.83 32.40
CA PHE A 3 -41.35 5.64 31.07
C PHE A 3 -40.81 6.60 29.98
N PRO A 4 -40.75 7.93 30.18
CA PRO A 4 -40.22 8.84 29.16
C PRO A 4 -38.75 8.60 28.83
N ILE A 5 -37.94 8.14 29.80
CA ILE A 5 -36.52 7.82 29.59
C ILE A 5 -36.37 6.58 28.70
N ILE A 6 -37.21 5.57 28.90
CA ILE A 6 -37.21 4.35 28.08
C ILE A 6 -37.62 4.68 26.64
N VAL A 7 -38.66 5.51 26.45
CA VAL A 7 -39.09 5.95 25.12
C VAL A 7 -38.00 6.75 24.40
N ALA A 8 -37.36 7.69 25.09
CA ALA A 8 -36.27 8.49 24.52
C ALA A 8 -35.10 7.62 24.04
N LYS A 9 -34.72 6.60 24.83
CA LYS A 9 -33.69 5.63 24.43
C LYS A 9 -34.10 4.82 23.22
N ALA A 10 -35.32 4.29 23.19
CA ALA A 10 -35.80 3.52 22.04
C ALA A 10 -35.79 4.34 20.75
N VAL A 11 -36.25 5.59 20.80
CA VAL A 11 -36.21 6.51 19.66
C VAL A 11 -34.77 6.71 19.18
N SER A 12 -33.83 6.97 20.11
CA SER A 12 -32.42 7.18 19.74
C SER A 12 -31.81 5.96 19.03
N THR A 13 -32.11 4.74 19.49
CA THR A 13 -31.64 3.50 18.87
C THR A 13 -32.20 3.32 17.47
N VAL A 14 -33.48 3.62 17.26
CA VAL A 14 -34.10 3.56 15.92
C VAL A 14 -33.48 4.57 14.97
N VAL A 15 -33.21 5.80 15.44
CA VAL A 15 -32.54 6.83 14.63
C VAL A 15 -31.14 6.35 14.22
N THR A 16 -30.35 5.82 15.15
CA THR A 16 -29.03 5.27 14.83
C THR A 16 -29.11 4.11 13.83
N GLY A 17 -30.08 3.21 14.01
CA GLY A 17 -30.32 2.13 13.05
C GLY A 17 -30.69 2.65 11.65
N ALA A 18 -31.55 3.66 11.57
CA ALA A 18 -31.96 4.28 10.31
C ALA A 18 -30.78 4.95 9.59
N VAL A 19 -29.89 5.62 10.32
CA VAL A 19 -28.66 6.20 9.76
C VAL A 19 -27.77 5.09 9.15
N GLY A 20 -27.60 3.97 9.84
CA GLY A 20 -26.83 2.83 9.33
C GLY A 20 -27.43 2.24 8.05
N VAL A 21 -28.75 2.07 8.01
CA VAL A 21 -29.46 1.57 6.82
C VAL A 21 -29.34 2.56 5.65
N ALA A 22 -29.46 3.86 5.90
CA ALA A 22 -29.30 4.88 4.88
C ALA A 22 -27.87 4.88 4.30
N ALA A 23 -26.85 4.76 5.16
CA ALA A 23 -25.46 4.65 4.74
C ALA A 23 -25.23 3.39 3.87
N TYR A 24 -25.74 2.23 4.31
CA TYR A 24 -25.62 0.98 3.55
C TYR A 24 -26.32 1.06 2.19
N ASN A 25 -27.56 1.54 2.15
CA ASN A 25 -28.32 1.66 0.91
C ASN A 25 -27.69 2.68 -0.05
N GLY A 26 -27.14 3.77 0.48
CA GLY A 26 -26.35 4.72 -0.31
C GLY A 26 -25.13 4.06 -0.95
N ALA A 27 -24.35 3.31 -0.16
CA ALA A 27 -23.19 2.58 -0.64
C ALA A 27 -23.57 1.50 -1.68
N LYS A 28 -24.62 0.71 -1.42
CA LYS A 28 -25.13 -0.31 -2.34
C LYS A 28 -25.57 0.30 -3.67
N LYS A 29 -26.29 1.42 -3.65
CA LYS A 29 -26.75 2.11 -4.85
C LYS A 29 -25.59 2.70 -5.66
N LEU A 30 -24.54 3.17 -4.98
CA LEU A 30 -23.30 3.59 -5.63
C LEU A 30 -22.61 2.39 -6.29
N TYR A 31 -22.51 1.26 -5.60
CA TYR A 31 -21.92 0.03 -6.16
C TYR A 31 -22.69 -0.49 -7.38
N GLU A 32 -24.02 -0.57 -7.31
CA GLU A 32 -24.88 -1.01 -8.43
C GLU A 32 -24.75 -0.12 -9.67
N LYS A 33 -24.49 1.19 -9.47
CA LYS A 33 -24.33 2.16 -10.56
C LYS A 33 -22.87 2.45 -10.88
N ALA A 34 -21.92 1.88 -10.14
CA ALA A 34 -20.51 2.17 -10.31
C ALA A 34 -20.02 1.56 -11.61
N PRO A 35 -19.18 2.26 -12.39
CA PRO A 35 -18.51 1.67 -13.53
C PRO A 35 -17.36 0.79 -13.02
N VAL A 36 -17.69 -0.39 -12.47
CA VAL A 36 -16.75 -1.34 -11.82
C VAL A 36 -15.54 -1.59 -12.72
N ARG A 37 -15.77 -1.77 -14.02
CA ARG A 37 -14.69 -1.95 -15.00
C ARG A 37 -13.76 -0.73 -15.08
N LYS A 38 -14.29 0.49 -15.09
CA LYS A 38 -13.48 1.72 -15.15
C LYS A 38 -12.65 1.88 -13.87
N ALA A 39 -13.26 1.62 -12.71
CA ALA A 39 -12.56 1.67 -11.43
C ALA A 39 -11.44 0.61 -11.37
N ALA A 40 -11.72 -0.62 -11.81
CA ALA A 40 -10.72 -1.68 -11.89
C ALA A 40 -9.56 -1.28 -12.83
N VAL A 41 -9.86 -0.80 -14.04
CA VAL A 41 -8.83 -0.35 -14.99
C VAL A 41 -7.98 0.79 -14.41
N SER A 42 -8.59 1.80 -13.79
CA SER A 42 -7.85 2.88 -13.14
C SER A 42 -7.00 2.40 -11.96
N ALA A 43 -7.53 1.48 -11.14
CA ALA A 43 -6.78 0.88 -10.04
C ALA A 43 -5.58 0.08 -10.57
N THR A 44 -5.77 -0.71 -11.62
CA THR A 44 -4.69 -1.45 -12.29
C THR A 44 -3.67 -0.49 -12.92
N GLU A 45 -4.11 0.61 -13.53
CA GLU A 45 -3.21 1.61 -14.10
C GLU A 45 -2.31 2.23 -13.03
N ILE A 46 -2.89 2.63 -11.90
CA ILE A 46 -2.14 3.13 -10.74
C ILE A 46 -1.18 2.04 -10.23
N GLY A 47 -1.66 0.80 -10.11
CA GLY A 47 -0.85 -0.34 -9.69
C GLY A 47 0.36 -0.59 -10.60
N LEU A 48 0.17 -0.57 -11.92
CA LEU A 48 1.25 -0.75 -12.90
C LEU A 48 2.28 0.38 -12.83
N ARG A 49 1.81 1.64 -12.70
CA ARG A 49 2.71 2.80 -12.52
C ARG A 49 3.49 2.70 -11.21
N ALA A 50 2.85 2.25 -10.14
CA ALA A 50 3.49 2.04 -8.84
C ALA A 50 4.53 0.91 -8.90
N ALA A 51 4.19 -0.23 -9.51
CA ALA A 51 5.10 -1.36 -9.68
C ALA A 51 6.37 -0.96 -10.43
N ARG A 52 6.25 -0.23 -11.54
CA ARG A 52 7.41 0.28 -12.29
C ARG A 52 8.29 1.22 -11.46
N LYS A 53 7.68 2.05 -10.60
CA LYS A 53 8.45 2.89 -9.68
C LYS A 53 9.14 2.08 -8.60
N ALA A 54 8.52 0.99 -8.13
CA ALA A 54 9.09 0.10 -7.12
C ALA A 54 10.33 -0.64 -7.65
N GLU A 55 10.32 -1.06 -8.92
CA GLU A 55 11.50 -1.68 -9.57
C GLU A 55 12.72 -0.76 -9.51
N ILE A 56 12.56 0.53 -9.84
CA ILE A 56 13.64 1.53 -9.77
C ILE A 56 14.19 1.65 -8.34
N HIS A 57 13.33 1.52 -7.33
CA HIS A 57 13.75 1.67 -5.93
C HIS A 57 14.35 0.38 -5.35
N ALA A 58 14.12 -0.78 -5.97
CA ALA A 58 14.64 -2.07 -5.49
C ALA A 58 16.18 -2.13 -5.59
N GLU A 59 16.75 -1.62 -6.69
CA GLU A 59 18.20 -1.52 -6.83
C GLU A 59 18.81 -0.53 -5.84
N SER A 60 18.19 0.64 -5.65
CA SER A 60 18.63 1.61 -4.65
C SER A 60 18.58 1.05 -3.23
N ALA A 61 17.55 0.26 -2.90
CA ALA A 61 17.45 -0.41 -1.61
C ALA A 61 18.56 -1.46 -1.43
N ARG A 62 18.87 -2.25 -2.47
CA ARG A 62 19.97 -3.21 -2.41
C ARG A 62 21.31 -2.53 -2.18
N LEU A 63 21.55 -1.39 -2.84
CA LEU A 63 22.76 -0.59 -2.64
C LEU A 63 22.84 -0.03 -1.21
N ALA A 64 21.77 0.60 -0.72
CA ALA A 64 21.73 1.12 0.65
C ALA A 64 21.95 0.03 1.72
N VAL A 65 21.38 -1.17 1.52
CA VAL A 65 21.64 -2.31 2.39
C VAL A 65 23.11 -2.74 2.33
N SER A 66 23.70 -2.72 1.13
CA SER A 66 25.12 -3.05 0.96
C SER A 66 26.02 -2.05 1.68
N ASP A 67 25.69 -0.76 1.65
CA ASP A 67 26.42 0.30 2.38
C ASP A 67 26.37 0.07 3.90
N VAL A 68 25.21 -0.28 4.45
CA VAL A 68 25.07 -0.61 5.88
C VAL A 68 25.89 -1.85 6.26
N VAL A 69 25.88 -2.89 5.42
CA VAL A 69 26.68 -4.10 5.68
C VAL A 69 28.17 -3.77 5.62
N ALA A 70 28.61 -2.97 4.66
CA ALA A 70 30.01 -2.54 4.56
C ALA A 70 30.43 -1.74 5.81
N GLU A 71 29.61 -0.80 6.27
CA GLU A 71 29.88 -0.05 7.50
C GLU A 71 29.95 -0.97 8.74
N ALA A 72 29.07 -1.96 8.85
CA ALA A 72 29.10 -2.90 9.96
C ALA A 72 30.37 -3.78 9.97
N ARG A 73 30.87 -4.18 8.79
CA ARG A 73 32.10 -4.98 8.65
C ARG A 73 33.34 -4.17 9.01
N ASP A 74 33.41 -2.91 8.57
CA ASP A 74 34.48 -1.99 8.93
C ASP A 74 34.58 -1.80 10.45
N ARG A 75 33.43 -1.62 11.12
CA ARG A 75 33.36 -1.55 12.59
C ARG A 75 33.82 -2.83 13.31
N LEU A 76 33.68 -3.99 12.66
CA LEU A 76 34.15 -5.28 13.18
C LEU A 76 35.64 -5.53 12.88
N GLY A 77 36.31 -4.63 12.15
CA GLY A 77 37.68 -4.82 11.67
C GLY A 77 37.80 -5.88 10.57
N GLU A 78 36.68 -6.20 9.90
CA GLU A 78 36.65 -7.13 8.77
C GLU A 78 36.86 -6.36 7.46
N GLU A 79 37.81 -6.81 6.64
CA GLU A 79 38.11 -6.18 5.36
C GLU A 79 37.02 -6.54 4.33
N VAL A 80 36.37 -5.52 3.75
CA VAL A 80 35.31 -5.71 2.75
C VAL A 80 35.95 -6.03 1.40
N PRO A 81 35.68 -7.21 0.79
CA PRO A 81 36.19 -7.52 -0.53
C PRO A 81 35.72 -6.47 -1.54
N PRO A 82 36.59 -5.99 -2.45
CA PRO A 82 36.17 -5.04 -3.47
C PRO A 82 35.05 -5.65 -4.32
N PRO A 83 34.06 -4.85 -4.77
CA PRO A 83 32.95 -5.35 -5.57
C PRO A 83 33.50 -6.12 -6.78
N SER A 84 33.07 -7.38 -6.92
CA SER A 84 33.52 -8.23 -8.00
C SER A 84 33.05 -7.65 -9.33
N ALA A 85 33.98 -7.26 -10.21
CA ALA A 85 33.69 -6.78 -11.57
C ALA A 85 33.07 -7.84 -12.51
N THR A 86 32.76 -9.03 -11.98
CA THR A 86 32.26 -10.20 -12.70
C THR A 86 30.73 -10.20 -12.77
N GLU A 87 30.16 -9.23 -13.48
CA GLU A 87 28.86 -9.37 -14.15
C GLU A 87 28.73 -8.32 -15.28
N VAL A 88 29.79 -8.12 -16.06
CA VAL A 88 29.70 -7.47 -17.39
C VAL A 88 30.20 -8.50 -18.39
N GLY A 89 29.29 -9.02 -19.22
CA GLY A 89 29.61 -10.02 -20.24
C GLY A 89 30.73 -9.58 -21.19
N PRO A 90 31.52 -10.51 -21.75
CA PRO A 90 32.62 -10.16 -22.65
C PRO A 90 32.07 -9.67 -23.99
N GLY A 91 32.10 -8.35 -24.22
CA GLY A 91 31.54 -7.77 -25.43
C GLY A 91 31.90 -6.30 -25.67
N HIS A 92 33.19 -5.96 -25.66
CA HIS A 92 33.67 -4.70 -26.24
C HIS A 92 34.87 -4.96 -27.14
N SER A 93 34.59 -5.07 -28.44
CA SER A 93 35.57 -5.00 -29.53
C SER A 93 35.69 -3.53 -29.99
N HIS A 94 36.89 -2.98 -29.90
CA HIS A 94 37.30 -1.72 -30.52
C HIS A 94 37.57 -1.90 -32.01
#